data_AF-A0A9E2ZZ71-F1
#
_entry.id   AF-A0A9E2ZZ71-F1
#
_cell.length_a   1.000
_cell.length_b   1.000
_cell.length_c   1.000
_cell.angle_alpha   90.00
_cell.angle_beta   90.00
_cell.angle_gamma   90.00
#
_symmetry.space_group_name_H-M   'P 1'
#
loop_
_entity.id
_entity.type
_entity.pdbx_description
1 polymer ?
#
loop_
_entity_poly.entity_id
_entity_poly.type
_entity_poly.pdbx_seq_one_letter_code
_entity_poly.pdbx_strand_id
1 'polypeptide(L)'
;MMAFAAARRWPLAERLIAAQERRIAQGWGVNADMTRLVGLSASRALYAFMRGQAGRAEALLRALPPVAHRIGGSHAQRDVIQLTRAAAAAAARQSRFQVAA
;
A
#
# COMPACT_ATOMS: atom_id res chain seq x y z
N MET A 1 2.99 3.35 -8.60
CA MET A 1 1.66 3.05 -8.03
C MET A 1 0.81 4.30 -7.95
N MET A 2 1.16 5.30 -7.13
CA MET A 2 0.36 6.51 -6.91
C MET A 2 -0.12 7.17 -8.21
N ALA A 3 0.78 7.41 -9.18
CA ALA A 3 0.42 8.00 -10.47
C ALA A 3 -0.65 7.19 -11.24
N PHE A 4 -0.53 5.86 -11.26
CA PHE A 4 -1.51 5.00 -11.93
C PHE A 4 -2.85 4.97 -11.19
N ALA A 5 -2.83 4.87 -9.87
CA ALA A 5 -4.03 4.80 -9.05
C ALA A 5 -4.79 6.13 -9.04
N ALA A 6 -4.09 7.26 -8.91
CA ALA A 6 -4.68 8.60 -8.98
C ALA A 6 -5.33 8.88 -10.34
N ALA A 7 -4.69 8.43 -11.43
CA ALA A 7 -5.24 8.53 -12.78
C ALA A 7 -6.25 7.42 -13.13
N ARG A 8 -6.65 6.56 -12.16
CA ARG A 8 -7.54 5.41 -12.36
C ARG A 8 -7.11 4.46 -13.49
N ARG A 9 -5.81 4.41 -13.79
CA ARG A 9 -5.19 3.52 -14.78
C ARG A 9 -4.97 2.13 -14.15
N TRP A 10 -6.04 1.46 -13.77
CA TRP A 10 -6.00 0.18 -13.03
C TRP A 10 -5.16 -0.92 -13.70
N PRO A 11 -5.23 -1.11 -15.04
CA PRO A 11 -4.40 -2.11 -15.69
C PRO A 11 -2.89 -1.87 -15.49
N LEU A 12 -2.46 -0.60 -15.45
CA LEU A 12 -1.05 -0.25 -15.19
C LEU A 12 -0.68 -0.46 -13.71
N ALA A 13 -1.62 -0.17 -12.79
CA ALA A 13 -1.42 -0.42 -11.38
C ALA A 13 -1.29 -1.92 -11.07
N GLU A 14 -2.12 -2.75 -11.70
CA GLU A 14 -2.08 -4.22 -11.59
C GLU A 14 -0.81 -4.79 -12.21
N ARG A 15 -0.40 -4.30 -13.40
CA ARG A 15 0.87 -4.67 -14.02
C ARG A 15 2.08 -4.36 -13.12
N LEU A 16 2.05 -3.24 -12.39
CA LEU A 16 3.09 -2.90 -11.43
C LEU A 16 3.12 -3.88 -10.25
N ILE A 17 1.95 -4.23 -9.69
CA ILE A 17 1.86 -5.24 -8.61
C ILE A 17 2.43 -6.58 -9.07
N ALA A 18 2.03 -7.04 -10.26
CA ALA A 18 2.56 -8.29 -10.83
C ALA A 18 4.08 -8.24 -11.08
N ALA A 19 4.62 -7.08 -11.46
CA ALA A 19 6.05 -6.89 -11.62
C ALA A 19 6.81 -6.98 -10.28
N GLN A 20 6.23 -6.44 -9.21
CA GLN A 20 6.79 -6.55 -7.86
C GLN A 20 6.77 -8.00 -7.35
N GLU A 21 5.68 -8.74 -7.61
CA GLU A 21 5.58 -10.17 -7.29
C GLU A 21 6.65 -10.98 -8.02
N ARG A 22 6.83 -10.76 -9.32
CA ARG A 22 7.93 -11.40 -10.09
C ARG A 22 9.31 -11.03 -9.53
N ARG A 23 9.53 -9.76 -9.16
CA ARG A 23 10.81 -9.32 -8.59
C ARG A 23 11.14 -10.05 -7.29
N ILE A 24 10.14 -10.29 -6.44
CA ILE A 24 10.31 -11.05 -5.19
C ILE A 24 10.61 -12.51 -5.49
N ALA A 25 9.93 -13.12 -6.46
CA ALA A 25 10.14 -14.53 -6.81
C ALA A 25 11.51 -14.82 -7.45
N GLN A 26 12.04 -13.86 -8.20
CA GLN A 26 13.23 -14.07 -9.05
C GLN A 26 14.54 -13.62 -8.42
N GLY A 27 14.52 -12.92 -7.28
CA GLY A 27 15.67 -12.13 -6.87
C GLY A 27 15.98 -12.16 -5.38
N TRP A 28 17.26 -11.92 -5.10
CA TRP A 28 17.78 -11.64 -3.77
C TRP A 28 18.34 -10.22 -3.70
N GLY A 29 18.72 -9.80 -2.49
CA GLY A 29 19.35 -8.52 -2.20
C GLY A 29 18.36 -7.42 -1.82
N VAL A 30 18.93 -6.29 -1.41
CA VAL A 30 18.21 -5.19 -0.72
C VAL A 30 16.96 -4.74 -1.46
N ASN A 31 16.98 -4.64 -2.79
CA ASN A 31 15.80 -4.21 -3.55
C ASN A 31 14.67 -5.26 -3.57
N ALA A 32 15.02 -6.55 -3.61
CA ALA A 32 14.04 -7.63 -3.52
C ALA A 32 13.42 -7.68 -2.10
N ASP A 33 14.26 -7.57 -1.07
CA ASP A 33 13.81 -7.49 0.32
C ASP A 33 12.95 -6.26 0.59
N MET A 34 13.33 -5.09 0.05
CA MET A 34 12.53 -3.88 0.14
C MET A 34 11.16 -4.01 -0.50
N THR A 35 11.11 -4.65 -1.67
CA THR A 35 9.85 -4.91 -2.36
C THR A 35 8.98 -5.88 -1.57
N ARG A 36 9.58 -6.91 -0.97
CA ARG A 36 8.89 -7.92 -0.14
C ARG A 36 8.37 -7.35 1.18
N LEU A 37 9.19 -6.58 1.89
CA LEU A 37 8.88 -6.09 3.23
C LEU A 37 7.97 -4.86 3.21
N VAL A 38 8.10 -4.00 2.19
CA VAL A 38 7.39 -2.70 2.14
C VAL A 38 6.69 -2.47 0.81
N GLY A 39 7.44 -2.54 -0.30
CA GLY A 39 6.99 -2.00 -1.59
C GLY A 39 5.70 -2.62 -2.15
N LEU A 40 5.57 -3.95 -2.08
CA LEU A 40 4.39 -4.67 -2.57
C LEU A 40 3.16 -4.39 -1.71
N SER A 41 3.29 -4.48 -0.38
CA SER A 41 2.19 -4.22 0.55
C SER A 41 1.71 -2.77 0.47
N ALA A 42 2.63 -1.80 0.41
CA ALA A 42 2.29 -0.39 0.21
C ALA A 42 1.58 -0.16 -1.13
N SER A 43 2.03 -0.82 -2.20
CA SER A 43 1.39 -0.68 -3.52
C SER A 43 -0.02 -1.26 -3.53
N ARG A 44 -0.23 -2.44 -2.94
CA ARG A 44 -1.55 -3.05 -2.78
C ARG A 44 -2.48 -2.21 -1.90
N ALA A 45 -1.96 -1.59 -0.85
CA ALA A 45 -2.73 -0.72 0.02
C ALA A 45 -3.20 0.55 -0.69
N LEU A 46 -2.31 1.23 -1.42
CA LEU A 46 -2.66 2.41 -2.21
C LEU A 46 -3.70 2.09 -3.30
N TYR A 47 -3.53 0.94 -3.96
CA TYR A 47 -4.52 0.45 -4.93
C TYR A 47 -5.88 0.21 -4.27
N ALA A 48 -5.93 -0.49 -3.14
CA ALA A 48 -7.16 -0.76 -2.40
C ALA A 48 -7.84 0.53 -1.91
N PHE A 49 -7.06 1.46 -1.36
CA PHE A 49 -7.56 2.74 -0.86
C PHE A 49 -8.23 3.55 -1.97
N MET A 50 -7.56 3.69 -3.11
CA MET A 50 -8.09 4.39 -4.30
C MET A 50 -9.30 3.71 -4.93
N ARG A 51 -9.56 2.43 -4.61
CA ARG A 51 -10.74 1.66 -5.03
C ARG A 51 -11.87 1.69 -3.99
N GLY A 52 -11.77 2.52 -2.95
CA GLY A 52 -12.77 2.62 -1.87
C GLY A 52 -12.70 1.48 -0.85
N GLN A 53 -11.70 0.60 -0.93
CA GLN A 53 -11.54 -0.56 -0.03
C GLN A 53 -10.73 -0.15 1.21
N ALA A 54 -11.23 0.82 1.97
CA ALA A 54 -10.51 1.44 3.08
C ALA A 54 -10.07 0.42 4.15
N GLY A 55 -10.93 -0.53 4.54
CA GLY A 55 -10.57 -1.57 5.51
C GLY A 55 -9.41 -2.46 5.05
N ARG A 56 -9.37 -2.83 3.76
CA ARG A 56 -8.27 -3.62 3.18
C ARG A 56 -6.98 -2.81 3.14
N ALA A 57 -7.04 -1.54 2.75
CA ALA A 57 -5.89 -0.66 2.73
C ALA A 57 -5.28 -0.49 4.13
N GLU A 58 -6.13 -0.27 5.14
CA GLU A 58 -5.70 -0.13 6.53
C GLU A 58 -5.02 -1.41 7.04
N ALA A 59 -5.63 -2.58 6.81
CA ALA A 59 -5.08 -3.86 7.24
C ALA A 59 -3.69 -4.14 6.62
N LEU A 60 -3.53 -3.86 5.32
CA LEU A 60 -2.25 -4.03 4.62
C LEU A 60 -1.15 -3.11 5.17
N LEU A 61 -1.48 -1.86 5.49
CA LEU A 61 -0.50 -0.90 6.04
C LEU A 61 -0.18 -1.17 7.51
N ARG A 62 -1.15 -1.67 8.28
CA ARG A 62 -0.95 -2.07 9.68
C ARG A 62 0.00 -3.26 9.79
N ALA A 63 -0.04 -4.18 8.84
CA ALA A 63 0.80 -5.38 8.81
C ALA A 63 2.25 -5.11 8.35
N LEU A 64 2.61 -3.87 7.98
CA LEU A 64 3.99 -3.55 7.62
C LEU A 64 4.93 -3.75 8.83
N PRO A 65 6.10 -4.35 8.62
CA PRO A 65 7.01 -4.64 9.71
C PRO A 65 7.57 -3.34 10.31
N PRO A 66 7.84 -3.30 11.64
CA PRO A 66 8.39 -2.11 12.29
C PRO A 66 9.69 -1.64 11.64
N VAL A 67 10.49 -2.55 11.07
CA VAL A 67 11.77 -2.23 10.41
C VAL A 67 11.62 -1.46 9.10
N ALA A 68 10.41 -1.27 8.58
CA ALA A 68 10.17 -0.55 7.32
C ALA A 68 10.74 0.88 7.29
N HIS A 69 10.95 1.53 8.44
CA HIS A 69 11.60 2.85 8.52
C HIS A 69 13.13 2.80 8.36
N ARG A 70 13.75 1.63 8.55
CA ARG A 70 15.21 1.44 8.49
C ARG A 70 15.68 0.99 7.12
N ILE A 71 14.83 0.28 6.40
CA ILE A 71 15.15 -0.23 5.08
C ILE A 71 14.53 0.77 4.11
N GLY A 72 15.35 1.68 3.58
CA GLY A 72 15.03 2.65 2.52
C GLY A 72 13.73 3.46 2.67
N GLY A 73 13.82 4.69 3.20
CA GLY A 73 12.66 5.58 3.26
C GLY A 73 13.00 7.05 3.35
N SER A 74 12.76 7.79 2.27
CA SER A 74 12.68 9.26 2.37
C SER A 74 11.52 9.65 3.30
N HIS A 75 11.58 10.84 3.90
CA HIS A 75 10.49 11.35 4.74
C HIS A 75 9.14 11.30 3.99
N ALA A 76 9.12 11.76 2.74
CA ALA A 76 7.92 11.72 1.90
C ALA A 76 7.31 10.31 1.72
N GLN A 77 8.13 9.26 1.62
CA GLN A 77 7.62 7.89 1.49
C GLN A 77 6.90 7.43 2.76
N ARG A 78 7.47 7.79 3.93
CA ARG A 78 6.87 7.50 5.24
C ARG A 78 5.57 8.26 5.40
N ASP A 79 5.53 9.52 5.00
CA ASP A 79 4.32 10.35 5.09
C ASP A 79 3.20 9.75 4.25
N VAL A 80 3.47 9.32 3.01
CA VAL A 80 2.48 8.64 2.16
C VAL A 80 1.89 7.41 2.86
N ILE A 81 2.72 6.57 3.47
CA ILE A 81 2.26 5.36 4.17
C ILE A 81 1.42 5.72 5.40
N GLN A 82 1.90 6.65 6.23
CA GLN A 82 1.25 7.03 7.49
C GLN A 82 -0.08 7.75 7.24
N LEU A 83 -0.09 8.73 6.35
CA LEU A 83 -1.29 9.49 5.99
C LEU A 83 -2.33 8.60 5.31
N THR A 84 -1.91 7.71 4.40
CA THR A 84 -2.85 6.77 3.77
C THR A 84 -3.48 5.83 4.80
N ARG A 85 -2.70 5.31 5.76
CA ARG A 85 -3.24 4.45 6.82
C ARG A 85 -4.22 5.19 7.71
N ALA A 86 -3.89 6.41 8.12
CA ALA A 86 -4.77 7.25 8.95
C ALA A 86 -6.10 7.54 8.22
N ALA A 87 -6.03 7.93 6.94
CA ALA A 87 -7.20 8.17 6.11
C ALA A 87 -8.03 6.88 5.91
N ALA A 88 -7.39 5.75 5.64
CA ALA A 88 -8.05 4.45 5.49
C ALA A 88 -8.76 4.02 6.79
N ALA A 89 -8.13 4.23 7.95
CA ALA A 89 -8.75 3.93 9.24
C ALA A 89 -9.97 4.83 9.51
N ALA A 90 -9.89 6.12 9.17
CA ALA A 90 -11.00 7.05 9.31
C ALA A 90 -12.18 6.67 8.40
N ALA A 91 -11.92 6.42 7.13
CA ALA A 91 -12.94 6.02 6.15
C ALA A 91 -13.59 4.68 6.52
N ALA A 92 -12.80 3.69 6.95
CA ALA A 92 -13.33 2.39 7.37
C ALA A 92 -14.24 2.50 8.59
N ARG A 93 -13.96 3.41 9.54
CA ARG A 93 -14.87 3.69 10.67
C ARG A 93 -16.16 4.34 10.21
N GLN A 94 -16.10 5.35 9.34
CA GLN A 94 -17.28 6.03 8.81
C GLN A 94 -18.25 5.05 8.11
N SER A 95 -17.74 4.16 7.27
CA SER A 95 -18.57 3.13 6.62
C SER A 95 -19.26 2.18 7.61
N ARG A 96 -18.62 1.87 8.75
CA ARG A 96 -19.23 1.01 9.78
C ARG A 96 -20.41 1.67 10.49
N PHE A 97 -20.37 2.99 10.68
CA PHE A 97 -21.49 3.73 11.29
C PHE A 97 -22.65 3.91 10.30
N GLN A 98 -22.38 4.04 9.01
CA GLN A 98 -23.43 4.18 7.98
C GLN A 98 -24.25 2.90 7.76
N VAL A 99 -23.70 1.71 8.05
CA VAL A 99 -24.42 0.42 7.93
C VAL A 99 -25.23 0.11 9.21
N ALA A 100 -24.97 0.83 10.30
CA ALA A 100 -25.61 0.61 11.60
C ALA A 100 -26.79 1.57 11.88
N ALA A 101 -27.18 2.41 10.92
CA ALA A 101 -28.30 3.34 10.98
C ALA A 101 -29.38 2.93 9.99
#